data_AF-G3LKB6-F1
#
_entry.id   AF-G3LKB6-F1
#
_cell.length_a   1.000
_cell.length_b   1.000
_cell.length_c   1.000
_cell.angle_alpha   90.00
_cell.angle_beta   90.00
_cell.angle_gamma   90.00
#
_symmetry.space_group_name_H-M   'P 1'
#
loop_
_entity.id
_entity.type
_entity.pdbx_description
1 polymer ?
#
loop_
_entity_poly.entity_id
_entity_poly.type
_entity_poly.pdbx_seq_one_letter_code
_entity_poly.pdbx_strand_id
1 'polypeptide(L)'
;VVAPNMTEGFRGIVQTMGLGNLKPNIVVMRYPEIWRRENLTEIPSTFVGIINDCITANKAVVIIKGLDEWPNEYQRQYGTIDLYWIVRDGGLMLLLSQLLLTKESFESCKIQLFCIAEEDSDAEALKADVKKFLYDLRMQAEVIVVTMKSWDIRSEGNSQEDSLEAFDAAQRRISDY
;
A
#
# COMPACT_ATOMS: atom_id res chain seq x y z
N VAL A 1 13.10 16.27 -19.22
CA VAL A 1 13.16 17.44 -18.31
C VAL A 1 14.58 17.53 -17.77
N VAL A 2 15.19 18.70 -17.82
CA VAL A 2 16.49 18.99 -17.17
C VAL A 2 16.20 20.00 -16.08
N ALA A 3 16.64 19.75 -14.85
CA ALA A 3 16.35 20.59 -13.71
C ALA A 3 17.56 20.69 -12.76
N PRO A 4 17.66 21.75 -11.94
CA PRO A 4 18.78 21.95 -11.01
C PRO A 4 18.90 20.86 -9.93
N ASN A 5 17.78 20.27 -9.53
CA ASN A 5 17.73 19.22 -8.52
C ASN A 5 16.57 18.24 -8.78
N MET A 6 16.58 17.11 -8.07
CA MET A 6 15.58 16.04 -8.23
C MET A 6 14.16 16.51 -7.92
N THR A 7 13.98 17.32 -6.87
CA THR A 7 12.68 17.81 -6.43
C THR A 7 12.02 18.69 -7.48
N GLU A 8 12.74 19.68 -8.02
CA GLU A 8 12.24 20.55 -9.08
C GLU A 8 12.00 19.78 -10.37
N GLY A 9 12.90 18.86 -10.72
CA GLY A 9 12.71 17.97 -11.86
C GLY A 9 11.43 17.16 -11.74
N PHE A 10 11.21 16.52 -10.58
CA PHE A 10 10.03 15.73 -10.32
C PHE A 10 8.75 16.56 -10.38
N ARG A 11 8.70 17.72 -9.70
CA ARG A 11 7.56 18.65 -9.74
C ARG A 11 7.22 19.08 -11.16
N GLY A 12 8.25 19.45 -11.94
CA GLY A 12 8.09 19.81 -13.34
C GLY A 12 7.46 18.68 -14.14
N ILE A 13 7.92 17.44 -13.96
CA ILE A 13 7.34 16.29 -14.65
C ILE A 13 5.89 16.09 -14.17
N VAL A 14 5.60 15.94 -12.88
CA VAL A 14 4.24 15.68 -12.36
C VAL A 14 3.21 16.71 -12.83
N GLN A 15 3.59 17.99 -12.87
CA GLN A 15 2.69 19.07 -13.29
C GLN A 15 2.46 19.11 -14.80
N THR A 16 3.46 18.72 -15.60
CA THR A 16 3.40 18.80 -17.07
C THR A 16 3.08 17.47 -17.75
N MET A 17 3.08 16.36 -17.01
CA MET A 17 2.67 15.04 -17.50
C MET A 17 1.24 15.05 -18.03
N GLY A 18 1.07 14.43 -19.20
CA GLY A 18 -0.23 14.25 -19.84
C GLY A 18 -0.36 15.03 -21.14
N LEU A 19 -1.44 14.76 -21.87
CA LEU A 19 -1.79 15.43 -23.11
C LEU A 19 -3.28 15.77 -23.11
N GLY A 20 -3.60 17.06 -23.01
CA GLY A 20 -4.97 17.53 -22.86
C GLY A 20 -5.62 16.99 -21.58
N ASN A 21 -6.72 16.24 -21.74
CA ASN A 21 -7.45 15.64 -20.62
C ASN A 21 -6.83 14.32 -20.14
N LEU A 22 -5.92 13.71 -20.91
CA LEU A 22 -5.24 12.48 -20.49
C LEU A 22 -4.08 12.84 -19.55
N LYS A 23 -4.26 12.56 -18.26
CA LYS A 23 -3.22 12.76 -17.24
C LYS A 23 -3.03 11.46 -16.46
N PRO A 24 -1.80 11.06 -16.12
CA PRO A 24 -1.57 9.94 -15.22
C PRO A 24 -2.33 10.14 -13.92
N ASN A 25 -2.88 9.07 -13.34
CA ASN A 25 -3.58 9.08 -12.05
C ASN A 25 -2.79 8.41 -10.92
N ILE A 26 -1.75 7.63 -11.27
CA ILE A 26 -0.87 6.94 -10.33
C ILE A 26 0.59 7.28 -10.66
N VAL A 27 1.38 7.61 -9.65
CA VAL A 27 2.84 7.68 -9.71
C VAL A 27 3.40 6.43 -9.03
N VAL A 28 4.17 5.63 -9.77
CA VAL A 28 4.86 4.45 -9.24
C VAL A 28 6.33 4.78 -9.06
N MET A 29 6.88 4.55 -7.87
CA MET A 29 8.29 4.81 -7.56
C MET A 29 8.91 3.75 -6.66
N ARG A 30 10.24 3.66 -6.70
CA ARG A 30 11.04 2.75 -5.87
C ARG A 30 11.20 3.31 -4.46
N TYR A 31 11.10 2.45 -3.45
CA TYR A 31 11.42 2.78 -2.07
C TYR A 31 12.93 3.07 -1.92
N PRO A 32 13.33 4.14 -1.21
CA PRO A 32 14.74 4.50 -1.08
C PRO A 32 15.49 3.58 -0.11
N GLU A 33 15.94 2.40 -0.54
CA GLU A 33 16.54 1.38 0.35
C GLU A 33 17.74 1.85 1.19
N ILE A 34 18.48 2.85 0.70
CA ILE A 34 19.71 3.37 1.34
C ILE A 34 19.47 4.59 2.25
N TRP A 35 18.22 4.93 2.58
CA TRP A 35 17.87 6.14 3.31
C TRP A 35 18.50 6.26 4.72
N ARG A 36 18.92 5.15 5.32
CA ARG A 36 19.59 5.10 6.65
C ARG A 36 21.10 5.28 6.59
N ARG A 37 21.72 5.44 5.41
CA ARG A 37 23.17 5.65 5.33
C ARG A 37 23.51 7.06 5.83
N GLU A 38 24.47 7.14 6.75
CA GLU A 38 24.84 8.38 7.45
C GLU A 38 25.23 9.53 6.50
N ASN A 39 25.76 9.20 5.33
CA ASN A 39 26.19 10.18 4.32
C ASN A 39 25.07 10.66 3.37
N LEU A 40 23.83 10.18 3.53
CA LEU A 40 22.72 10.45 2.61
C LEU A 40 21.48 11.02 3.34
N THR A 41 21.70 12.09 4.11
CA THR A 41 20.67 12.72 4.96
C THR A 41 19.54 13.40 4.19
N GLU A 42 19.74 13.71 2.91
CA GLU A 42 18.73 14.37 2.06
C GLU A 42 17.69 13.41 1.48
N ILE A 43 17.94 12.10 1.50
CA ILE A 43 17.05 11.11 0.88
C ILE A 43 15.67 11.08 1.54
N PRO A 44 15.54 10.99 2.89
CA PRO A 44 14.23 10.95 3.53
C PRO A 44 13.38 12.20 3.25
N SER A 45 13.98 13.39 3.36
CA SER A 45 13.26 14.65 3.13
C SER A 45 12.83 14.81 1.67
N THR A 46 13.69 14.44 0.72
CA THR A 46 13.36 14.44 -0.71
C THR A 46 12.23 13.46 -1.02
N PHE A 47 12.30 12.24 -0.48
CA PHE A 47 11.28 11.21 -0.71
C PHE A 47 9.91 11.62 -0.16
N VAL A 48 9.86 12.15 1.07
CA VAL A 48 8.61 12.69 1.66
C VAL A 48 8.09 13.88 0.85
N GLY A 49 8.99 14.77 0.39
CA GLY A 49 8.63 15.88 -0.48
C GLY A 49 7.95 15.43 -1.78
N ILE A 50 8.51 14.42 -2.44
CA ILE A 50 7.95 13.80 -3.65
C ILE A 50 6.56 13.21 -3.41
N ILE A 51 6.35 12.53 -2.27
CA ILE A 51 5.02 12.01 -1.88
C ILE A 51 4.02 13.16 -1.72
N ASN A 52 4.40 14.21 -0.99
CA ASN A 52 3.54 15.38 -0.78
C ASN A 52 3.19 16.09 -2.11
N ASP A 53 4.14 16.18 -3.03
CA ASP A 53 3.91 16.76 -4.36
C ASP A 53 2.91 15.92 -5.17
N CYS A 54 2.94 14.59 -5.06
CA CYS A 54 1.96 13.71 -5.70
C CYS A 54 0.55 13.90 -5.13
N ILE A 55 0.44 13.95 -3.79
CA ILE A 55 -0.84 14.16 -3.09
C ILE A 55 -1.44 15.51 -3.51
N THR A 56 -0.63 16.57 -3.52
CA THR A 56 -1.04 17.92 -3.95
C THR A 56 -1.49 17.93 -5.41
N ALA A 57 -0.88 17.10 -6.27
CA ALA A 57 -1.26 16.93 -7.67
C ALA A 57 -2.45 15.98 -7.89
N ASN A 58 -3.12 15.53 -6.81
CA ASN A 58 -4.21 14.56 -6.82
C ASN A 58 -3.84 13.27 -7.59
N LYS A 59 -2.66 12.72 -7.28
CA LYS A 59 -2.17 11.45 -7.83
C LYS A 59 -2.09 10.42 -6.72
N ALA A 60 -2.58 9.21 -7.01
CA ALA A 60 -2.28 8.07 -6.18
C ALA A 60 -0.78 7.74 -6.27
N VAL A 61 -0.22 7.21 -5.19
CA VAL A 61 1.19 6.89 -5.08
C VAL A 61 1.34 5.40 -4.79
N VAL A 62 2.17 4.71 -5.56
CA VAL A 62 2.56 3.33 -5.31
C VAL A 62 4.07 3.28 -5.12
N ILE A 63 4.50 2.80 -3.96
CA ILE A 63 5.91 2.67 -3.60
C ILE A 63 6.27 1.19 -3.60
N ILE A 64 7.25 0.81 -4.42
CA ILE A 64 7.72 -0.57 -4.52
C ILE A 64 9.01 -0.71 -3.71
N LYS A 65 8.94 -1.53 -2.66
CA LYS A 65 10.09 -1.92 -1.84
C LYS A 65 10.63 -3.27 -2.30
N GLY A 66 11.95 -3.47 -2.25
CA GLY A 66 12.57 -4.73 -2.68
C GLY A 66 12.48 -4.97 -4.19
N LEU A 67 12.45 -3.90 -5.00
CA LEU A 67 12.32 -4.02 -6.45
C LEU A 67 13.47 -4.82 -7.10
N ASP A 68 14.62 -4.97 -6.43
CA ASP A 68 15.72 -5.80 -6.91
C ASP A 68 15.45 -7.31 -6.81
N GLU A 69 14.47 -7.71 -5.98
CA GLU A 69 13.99 -9.09 -5.83
C GLU A 69 12.74 -9.36 -6.68
N TRP A 70 12.26 -8.38 -7.45
CA TRP A 70 11.08 -8.53 -8.28
C TRP A 70 11.28 -9.60 -9.36
N PRO A 71 10.31 -10.49 -9.59
CA PRO A 71 10.48 -11.57 -10.55
C PRO A 71 10.63 -11.06 -11.97
N ASN A 72 11.50 -11.73 -12.74
CA ASN A 72 11.62 -11.48 -14.17
C ASN A 72 10.35 -11.94 -14.91
N GLU A 73 10.13 -11.40 -16.10
CA GLU A 73 8.92 -11.65 -16.93
C GLU A 73 8.58 -13.15 -17.07
N TYR A 74 9.60 -13.99 -17.22
CA TYR A 74 9.45 -15.44 -17.42
C TYR A 74 9.41 -16.25 -16.11
N GLN A 75 9.53 -15.61 -14.95
CA GLN A 75 9.57 -16.29 -13.66
C GLN A 75 8.17 -16.34 -13.04
N ARG A 76 7.47 -17.47 -13.26
CA ARG A 76 6.17 -17.73 -12.64
C ARG A 76 6.30 -17.85 -11.12
N GLN A 77 5.45 -17.12 -10.42
CA GLN A 77 5.30 -17.15 -8.98
C GLN A 77 4.16 -18.08 -8.61
N TYR A 78 4.37 -18.83 -7.53
CA TYR A 78 3.38 -19.68 -6.90
C TYR A 78 3.33 -19.31 -5.43
N GLY A 79 2.14 -19.14 -4.88
CA GLY A 79 1.96 -18.72 -3.49
C GLY A 79 0.79 -17.76 -3.34
N THR A 80 0.95 -16.81 -2.42
CA THR A 80 -0.09 -15.86 -2.05
C THR A 80 0.32 -14.42 -2.35
N ILE A 81 -0.67 -13.59 -2.64
CA ILE A 81 -0.56 -12.12 -2.65
C ILE A 81 -1.33 -11.66 -1.42
N ASP A 82 -0.57 -11.25 -0.40
CA ASP A 82 -1.13 -10.88 0.90
C ASP A 82 -1.43 -9.38 0.92
N LEU A 83 -2.68 -9.04 1.17
CA LEU A 83 -3.19 -7.68 1.25
C LEU A 83 -3.52 -7.35 2.70
N TYR A 84 -2.79 -6.41 3.27
CA TYR A 84 -3.00 -5.93 4.64
C TYR A 84 -3.94 -4.72 4.60
N TRP A 85 -5.25 -4.98 4.65
CA TRP A 85 -6.29 -3.96 4.60
C TRP A 85 -6.59 -3.42 6.00
N ILE A 86 -5.60 -2.70 6.52
CA ILE A 86 -5.66 -2.00 7.82
C ILE A 86 -6.49 -0.72 7.70
N VAL A 87 -6.55 -0.17 6.48
CA VAL A 87 -7.07 1.15 6.16
C VAL A 87 -7.90 1.08 4.90
N ARG A 88 -9.06 1.76 4.87
CA ARG A 88 -9.88 1.91 3.66
C ARG A 88 -9.22 2.86 2.67
N ASP A 89 -8.61 2.29 1.63
CA ASP A 89 -7.88 2.98 0.56
C ASP A 89 -8.73 3.19 -0.72
N GLY A 90 -10.05 3.11 -0.61
CA GLY A 90 -10.97 3.18 -1.75
C GLY A 90 -10.89 1.99 -2.72
N GLY A 91 -10.22 0.89 -2.33
CA GLY A 91 -10.12 -0.32 -3.14
C GLY A 91 -8.94 -0.33 -4.13
N LEU A 92 -8.01 0.61 -4.03
CA LEU A 92 -6.83 0.65 -4.88
C LEU A 92 -5.96 -0.61 -4.73
N MET A 93 -5.71 -1.07 -3.50
CA MET A 93 -4.95 -2.30 -3.24
C MET A 93 -5.64 -3.53 -3.85
N LEU A 94 -6.97 -3.63 -3.72
CA LEU A 94 -7.76 -4.71 -4.32
C LEU A 94 -7.69 -4.67 -5.85
N LEU A 95 -7.74 -3.48 -6.44
CA LEU A 95 -7.58 -3.32 -7.88
C LEU A 95 -6.17 -3.74 -8.33
N LEU A 96 -5.14 -3.29 -7.62
CA LEU A 96 -3.75 -3.62 -7.95
C LEU A 96 -3.48 -5.12 -7.84
N SER A 97 -4.00 -5.80 -6.80
CA SER A 97 -3.86 -7.25 -6.67
C SER A 97 -4.53 -8.00 -7.81
N GLN A 98 -5.72 -7.55 -8.24
CA GLN A 98 -6.42 -8.19 -9.34
C GLN A 98 -5.70 -7.97 -10.67
N LEU A 99 -5.12 -6.78 -10.89
CA LEU A 99 -4.29 -6.49 -12.05
C LEU A 99 -3.03 -7.35 -12.08
N LEU A 100 -2.40 -7.62 -10.93
CA LEU A 100 -1.26 -8.53 -10.86
C LEU A 100 -1.63 -9.93 -11.32
N LEU A 101 -2.77 -10.48 -10.89
CA LEU A 101 -3.24 -11.80 -11.34
C LEU A 101 -3.51 -11.89 -12.86
N THR A 102 -3.65 -10.76 -13.57
CA THR A 102 -3.76 -10.77 -15.04
C THR A 102 -2.43 -11.04 -15.74
N LYS A 103 -1.31 -11.02 -15.02
CA LYS A 103 0.03 -11.26 -15.56
C LYS A 103 0.38 -12.74 -15.42
N GLU A 104 0.96 -13.32 -16.46
CA GLU A 104 1.39 -14.73 -16.46
C GLU A 104 2.34 -15.06 -15.30
N SER A 105 3.16 -14.09 -14.86
CA SER A 105 4.07 -14.27 -13.73
C SER A 105 3.34 -14.49 -12.40
N PHE A 106 2.09 -14.05 -12.25
CA PHE A 106 1.32 -14.13 -11.00
C PHE A 106 -0.04 -14.83 -11.15
N GLU A 107 -0.39 -15.33 -12.35
CA GLU A 107 -1.69 -15.95 -12.64
C GLU A 107 -2.06 -17.13 -11.71
N SER A 108 -1.04 -17.78 -11.16
CA SER A 108 -1.17 -18.94 -10.27
C SER A 108 -1.19 -18.58 -8.78
N CYS A 109 -1.05 -17.30 -8.43
CA CYS A 109 -1.10 -16.83 -7.06
C CYS A 109 -2.53 -16.73 -6.53
N LYS A 110 -2.70 -16.82 -5.21
CA LYS A 110 -3.98 -16.64 -4.52
C LYS A 110 -3.97 -15.36 -3.70
N ILE A 111 -5.05 -14.59 -3.71
CA ILE A 111 -5.13 -13.38 -2.88
C ILE A 111 -5.58 -13.75 -1.47
N GLN A 112 -4.86 -13.26 -0.45
CA GLN A 112 -5.27 -13.31 0.95
C GLN A 112 -5.46 -11.88 1.45
N LEU A 113 -6.61 -11.59 2.04
CA LEU A 113 -6.98 -10.28 2.56
C LEU A 113 -7.01 -10.33 4.08
N PHE A 114 -6.04 -9.67 4.69
CA PHE A 114 -5.91 -9.51 6.14
C PHE A 114 -6.61 -8.22 6.58
N CYS A 115 -7.61 -8.35 7.44
CA CYS A 115 -8.32 -7.22 8.06
C CYS A 115 -8.06 -7.24 9.57
N ILE A 116 -7.99 -6.06 10.19
CA ILE A 116 -7.80 -5.93 11.64
C ILE A 116 -9.14 -5.63 12.30
N ALA A 117 -9.45 -6.34 13.39
CA ALA A 117 -10.56 -6.04 14.29
C ALA A 117 -10.01 -5.67 15.68
N GLU A 118 -10.63 -4.68 16.31
CA GLU A 118 -10.26 -4.23 17.67
C GLU A 118 -10.59 -5.32 18.71
N GLU A 119 -11.79 -5.90 18.62
CA GLU A 119 -12.28 -6.93 19.51
C GLU A 119 -12.68 -8.22 18.77
N ASP A 120 -12.63 -9.35 19.48
CA ASP A 120 -13.03 -10.66 18.93
C ASP A 120 -14.53 -10.72 18.61
N SER A 121 -15.36 -9.94 19.31
CA SER A 121 -16.80 -9.78 19.05
C SER A 121 -17.09 -9.25 17.64
N ASP A 122 -16.24 -8.36 17.14
CA ASP A 122 -16.44 -7.69 15.85
C ASP A 122 -15.82 -8.47 14.68
N ALA A 123 -14.93 -9.41 14.97
CA ALA A 123 -14.15 -10.12 13.96
C ALA A 123 -15.03 -10.91 12.97
N GLU A 124 -16.04 -11.63 13.45
CA GLU A 124 -16.93 -12.42 12.59
C GLU A 124 -17.85 -11.55 11.74
N ALA A 125 -18.38 -10.45 12.30
CA ALA A 125 -19.19 -9.50 11.56
C ALA A 125 -18.36 -8.83 10.44
N LEU A 126 -17.15 -8.35 10.78
CA LEU A 126 -16.22 -7.77 9.81
C LEU A 126 -15.87 -8.78 8.70
N LYS A 127 -15.59 -10.04 9.06
CA LYS A 127 -15.30 -11.10 8.09
C LYS A 127 -16.46 -11.33 7.13
N ALA A 128 -17.69 -11.36 7.62
CA ALA A 128 -18.88 -11.53 6.80
C ALA A 128 -19.09 -10.35 5.84
N ASP A 129 -18.93 -9.12 6.33
CA ASP A 129 -19.08 -7.90 5.54
C ASP A 129 -18.02 -7.80 4.44
N VAL A 130 -16.75 -8.09 4.76
CA VAL A 130 -15.66 -8.08 3.78
C VAL A 130 -15.85 -9.19 2.75
N LYS A 131 -16.28 -10.39 3.15
CA LYS A 131 -16.60 -11.47 2.21
C LYS A 131 -17.73 -11.08 1.26
N LYS A 132 -18.79 -10.45 1.77
CA LYS A 132 -19.89 -9.95 0.95
C LYS A 132 -19.41 -8.90 -0.04
N PHE A 133 -18.60 -7.95 0.41
CA PHE A 133 -18.01 -6.92 -0.43
C PHE A 133 -17.18 -7.51 -1.58
N LEU A 134 -16.32 -8.49 -1.29
CA LEU A 134 -15.52 -9.18 -2.32
C LEU A 134 -16.40 -9.99 -3.28
N TYR A 135 -17.47 -10.62 -2.79
CA TYR A 135 -18.43 -11.33 -3.63
C TYR A 135 -19.10 -10.38 -4.64
N ASP A 136 -19.54 -9.21 -4.19
CA ASP A 136 -20.15 -8.18 -5.04
C ASP A 136 -19.17 -7.67 -6.12
N LEU A 137 -17.87 -7.58 -5.77
CA LEU A 137 -16.79 -7.25 -6.69
C LEU A 137 -16.34 -8.42 -7.59
N ARG A 138 -16.87 -9.63 -7.40
CA ARG A 138 -16.46 -10.87 -8.08
C ARG A 138 -14.97 -11.18 -7.90
N MET A 139 -14.41 -10.80 -6.76
CA MET A 139 -13.01 -11.06 -6.41
C MET A 139 -12.89 -12.33 -5.58
N GLN A 140 -12.00 -13.22 -5.99
CA GLN A 140 -11.70 -14.44 -5.24
C GLN A 140 -10.49 -14.18 -4.33
N ALA A 141 -10.77 -13.92 -3.06
CA ALA A 141 -9.74 -13.76 -2.04
C ALA A 141 -10.14 -14.48 -0.73
N GLU A 142 -9.16 -15.00 -0.02
CA GLU A 142 -9.34 -15.57 1.31
C GLU A 142 -9.33 -14.44 2.34
N VAL A 143 -10.41 -14.28 3.10
CA VAL A 143 -10.51 -13.24 4.14
C VAL A 143 -10.06 -13.77 5.49
N ILE A 144 -9.01 -13.18 6.02
CA ILE A 144 -8.42 -13.47 7.32
C ILE A 144 -8.62 -12.24 8.20
N VAL A 145 -9.35 -12.39 9.30
CA VAL A 145 -9.51 -11.31 10.29
C VAL A 145 -8.61 -11.62 11.47
N VAL A 146 -7.80 -10.63 11.83
CA VAL A 146 -6.84 -10.70 12.92
C VAL A 146 -7.26 -9.70 13.98
N THR A 147 -7.34 -10.16 15.23
CA THR A 147 -7.75 -9.30 16.34
C THR A 147 -6.53 -8.73 17.02
N MET A 148 -6.57 -7.47 17.48
CA MET A 148 -5.43 -6.83 18.14
C MET A 148 -4.94 -7.65 19.36
N LYS A 149 -5.88 -8.20 20.15
CA LYS A 149 -5.56 -9.11 21.27
C LYS A 149 -4.76 -10.34 20.87
N SER A 150 -5.00 -10.89 19.67
CA SER A 150 -4.28 -12.06 19.16
C SER A 150 -2.88 -11.73 18.61
N TRP A 151 -2.65 -10.48 18.20
CA TRP A 151 -1.33 -9.98 17.79
C TRP A 151 -0.38 -9.86 18.97
N ASP A 152 -0.89 -9.37 20.10
CA ASP A 152 -0.10 -9.10 21.30
C ASP A 152 0.45 -10.36 21.98
N ILE A 153 -0.25 -11.50 21.87
CA ILE A 153 0.22 -12.80 22.38
C ILE A 153 1.54 -13.22 21.71
N ARG A 154 1.85 -12.66 20.53
CA ARG A 154 3.10 -12.94 19.79
C ARG A 154 4.20 -11.91 20.04
N SER A 155 3.89 -10.74 20.60
CA SER A 155 4.87 -9.70 20.93
C SER A 155 5.06 -9.59 22.45
N GLU A 156 6.00 -10.36 23.01
CA GLU A 156 6.40 -10.18 24.41
C GLU A 156 7.11 -8.81 24.58
N GLY A 157 6.42 -7.85 25.21
CA GLY A 157 7.00 -6.63 25.78
C GLY A 157 6.34 -5.32 25.32
N ASN A 158 6.08 -4.39 26.26
CA ASN A 158 5.77 -2.93 26.21
C ASN A 158 5.08 -2.26 24.99
N SER A 159 4.59 -3.01 24.00
CA SER A 159 4.19 -2.52 22.66
C SER A 159 2.69 -2.22 22.54
N GLN A 160 1.96 -2.35 23.66
CA GLN A 160 0.51 -2.39 23.70
C GLN A 160 -0.13 -1.02 23.42
N GLU A 161 0.38 0.05 24.02
CA GLU A 161 -0.12 1.41 23.77
C GLU A 161 0.29 1.90 22.36
N ASP A 162 1.56 1.72 21.98
CA ASP A 162 2.08 2.25 20.71
C ASP A 162 1.37 1.69 19.47
N SER A 163 1.01 0.40 19.46
CA SER A 163 0.39 -0.26 18.29
C SER A 163 -1.09 0.11 18.11
N LEU A 164 -1.83 0.19 19.21
CA LEU A 164 -3.22 0.65 19.23
C LEU A 164 -3.30 2.15 18.89
N GLU A 165 -2.42 2.97 19.45
CA GLU A 165 -2.33 4.40 19.12
C GLU A 165 -1.97 4.62 17.65
N ALA A 166 -1.05 3.85 17.09
CA ALA A 166 -0.68 3.95 15.67
C ALA A 166 -1.83 3.58 14.74
N PHE A 167 -2.61 2.54 15.07
CA PHE A 167 -3.80 2.12 14.34
C PHE A 167 -4.90 3.19 14.41
N ASP A 168 -5.24 3.65 15.61
CA ASP A 168 -6.22 4.72 15.82
C ASP A 168 -5.82 6.02 15.11
N ALA A 169 -4.55 6.41 15.20
CA ALA A 169 -4.02 7.58 14.52
C ALA A 169 -4.06 7.42 13.00
N ALA A 170 -3.86 6.21 12.47
CA ALA A 170 -4.04 5.95 11.04
C ALA A 170 -5.51 6.05 10.62
N GLN A 171 -6.44 5.52 11.42
CA GLN A 171 -7.87 5.54 11.14
C GLN A 171 -8.45 6.98 11.21
N ARG A 172 -8.08 7.77 12.21
CA ARG A 172 -8.48 9.19 12.35
C ARG A 172 -7.94 10.06 11.23
N ARG A 173 -6.68 9.87 10.82
CA ARG A 173 -6.10 10.63 9.70
C ARG A 173 -6.89 10.48 8.40
N ILE A 174 -7.72 9.45 8.27
CA ILE A 174 -8.43 9.10 7.05
C ILE A 174 -9.90 9.52 7.11
N SER A 175 -10.50 9.62 8.30
CA SER A 175 -11.80 10.27 8.44
C SER A 175 -11.76 11.77 8.10
N ASP A 176 -10.57 12.36 8.18
CA ASP A 176 -10.35 13.80 7.94
C ASP A 176 -10.07 14.14 6.45
N TYR A 177 -9.94 13.13 5.57
CA TYR A 177 -9.83 13.30 4.11
C TYR A 177 -11.14 12.95 3.41
#